data_AF-A0A4R6G421-F1
#
_entry.id   AF-A0A4R6G421-F1
#
_cell.length_a   1.000
_cell.length_b   1.000
_cell.length_c   1.000
_cell.angle_alpha   90.00
_cell.angle_beta   90.00
_cell.angle_gamma   90.00
#
_symmetry.space_group_name_H-M   'P 1'
#
loop_
_entity.id
_entity.type
_entity.pdbx_description
1 polymer ?
#
loop_
_entity_poly.entity_id
_entity_poly.type
_entity_poly.pdbx_seq_one_letter_code
_entity_poly.pdbx_strand_id
1 'polypeptide(L)'
;MVEELKVITMAEFDYHLMLHIKKLREGRFSQEELSKKMGLNKSFVGNVESLLQPQKYGTRHISLLAKAFGYNSIDKLLNFSTPKYDKVHITIRVTSKMNSVGLPSRGKVVEVKKVEPVE
;
A
#
# COMPACT_ATOMS: atom_id res chain seq x y z
N MET A 1 5.03 -12.11 21.73
CA MET A 1 4.95 -11.30 20.49
C MET A 1 6.37 -11.02 20.05
N VAL A 2 6.64 -11.03 18.75
CA VAL A 2 7.98 -10.67 18.22
C VAL A 2 7.89 -9.33 17.53
N GLU A 3 8.79 -8.42 17.87
CA GLU A 3 8.91 -7.11 17.24
C GLU A 3 10.22 -7.05 16.45
N GLU A 4 10.14 -6.57 15.21
CA GLU A 4 11.29 -6.33 14.35
C GLU A 4 11.15 -4.94 13.69
N LEU A 5 12.27 -4.22 13.59
CA LEU A 5 12.36 -3.01 12.77
C LEU A 5 12.85 -3.39 11.38
N LYS A 6 12.22 -2.85 10.34
CA LYS A 6 12.65 -2.99 8.94
C LYS A 6 12.71 -1.65 8.26
N VAL A 7 13.66 -1.51 7.36
CA VAL A 7 13.74 -0.40 6.43
C VAL A 7 13.33 -0.91 5.05
N ILE A 8 12.38 -0.24 4.43
CA ILE A 8 11.94 -0.51 3.06
C ILE A 8 12.29 0.70 2.22
N THR A 9 12.82 0.46 1.03
CA THR A 9 13.08 1.50 0.03
C THR A 9 12.09 1.36 -1.11
N MET A 10 11.41 2.44 -1.47
CA MET A 10 10.54 2.49 -2.66
C MET A 10 10.49 3.90 -3.23
N ALA A 11 9.93 4.04 -4.44
CA ALA A 11 9.70 5.36 -5.00
C ALA A 11 8.74 6.16 -4.11
N GLU A 12 9.01 7.45 -3.90
CA GLU A 12 8.12 8.30 -3.09
C GLU A 12 6.72 8.38 -3.72
N PHE A 13 6.68 8.42 -5.06
CA PHE A 13 5.45 8.38 -5.82
C PHE A 13 4.59 7.14 -5.48
N ASP A 14 5.20 5.95 -5.46
CA ASP A 14 4.47 4.71 -5.17
C ASP A 14 3.89 4.71 -3.76
N TYR A 15 4.64 5.22 -2.80
CA TYR A 15 4.18 5.36 -1.41
C TYR A 15 2.99 6.30 -1.30
N HIS A 16 3.08 7.49 -1.91
CA HIS A 16 2.00 8.48 -1.88
C HIS A 16 0.76 7.99 -2.63
N LEU A 17 0.93 7.37 -3.80
CA LEU A 17 -0.16 6.79 -4.56
C LEU A 17 -0.86 5.68 -3.74
N MET A 18 -0.11 4.77 -3.13
CA MET A 18 -0.66 3.72 -2.28
C MET A 18 -1.50 4.29 -1.14
N LEU A 19 -0.97 5.28 -0.39
CA LEU A 19 -1.70 5.93 0.70
C LEU A 19 -2.95 6.67 0.20
N HIS A 20 -2.85 7.37 -0.92
CA HIS A 20 -3.95 8.11 -1.50
C HIS A 20 -5.09 7.17 -1.94
N ILE A 21 -4.78 6.11 -2.68
CA ILE A 21 -5.77 5.12 -3.12
C ILE A 21 -6.39 4.40 -1.92
N LYS A 22 -5.59 4.03 -0.91
CA LYS A 22 -6.11 3.45 0.34
C LYS A 22 -7.15 4.37 0.99
N LYS A 23 -6.85 5.67 1.11
CA LYS A 23 -7.77 6.67 1.65
C LYS A 23 -9.06 6.79 0.83
N LEU A 24 -8.97 6.82 -0.51
CA LEU A 24 -10.16 6.83 -1.38
C LEU A 24 -11.00 5.55 -1.22
N ARG A 25 -10.35 4.42 -0.99
CA ARG A 25 -10.97 3.10 -0.88
C ARG A 25 -11.70 2.90 0.44
N GLU A 26 -11.14 3.32 1.58
CA GLU A 26 -11.67 3.01 2.93
C GLU A 26 -13.13 3.42 3.16
N GLY A 27 -13.65 4.42 2.43
CA GLY A 27 -15.06 4.82 2.48
C GLY A 27 -15.97 4.17 1.41
N ARG A 28 -15.44 3.30 0.54
CA ARG A 28 -16.16 2.80 -0.65
C ARG A 28 -16.05 1.29 -0.86
N PHE A 29 -14.88 0.70 -0.63
CA PHE A 29 -14.59 -0.71 -0.94
C PHE A 29 -13.67 -1.36 0.10
N SER A 30 -13.81 -2.66 0.29
CA SER A 30 -12.73 -3.49 0.82
C SER A 30 -11.61 -3.65 -0.21
N GLN A 31 -10.43 -4.11 0.23
CA GLN A 31 -9.30 -4.42 -0.67
C GLN A 31 -9.69 -5.48 -1.72
N GLU A 32 -10.45 -6.50 -1.30
CA GLU A 32 -10.94 -7.55 -2.19
C GLU A 32 -11.93 -7.00 -3.23
N GLU A 33 -12.88 -6.16 -2.82
CA GLU A 33 -13.85 -5.56 -3.72
C GLU A 33 -13.20 -4.64 -4.75
N LEU A 34 -12.23 -3.81 -4.34
CA LEU A 34 -11.51 -2.97 -5.29
C LEU A 34 -10.72 -3.83 -6.29
N SER A 35 -10.05 -4.89 -5.81
CA SER A 35 -9.32 -5.82 -6.69
C SER A 35 -10.24 -6.45 -7.74
N LYS A 36 -11.43 -6.90 -7.31
CA LYS A 36 -12.46 -7.45 -8.22
C LYS A 36 -12.96 -6.42 -9.22
N LYS A 37 -13.23 -5.18 -8.79
CA LYS A 37 -13.65 -4.08 -9.68
C LYS A 37 -12.59 -3.70 -10.71
N MET A 38 -11.32 -3.86 -10.36
CA MET A 38 -10.19 -3.68 -11.29
C MET A 38 -10.00 -4.88 -12.24
N GLY A 39 -10.72 -6.00 -12.05
CA GLY A 39 -10.54 -7.22 -12.81
C GLY A 39 -9.24 -7.97 -12.48
N LEU A 40 -8.76 -7.86 -11.23
CA LEU A 40 -7.51 -8.45 -10.75
C LEU A 40 -7.77 -9.54 -9.71
N ASN A 41 -6.72 -10.28 -9.33
CA ASN A 41 -6.79 -11.25 -8.24
C ASN A 41 -7.26 -10.56 -6.95
N LYS A 42 -8.15 -11.21 -6.18
CA LYS A 42 -8.73 -10.67 -4.94
C LYS A 42 -7.70 -10.16 -3.92
N SER A 43 -6.47 -10.68 -3.92
CA SER A 43 -5.39 -10.24 -3.03
C SER A 43 -4.60 -9.05 -3.54
N PHE A 44 -4.81 -8.59 -4.77
CA PHE A 44 -3.94 -7.63 -5.44
C PHE A 44 -3.82 -6.31 -4.66
N VAL A 45 -4.94 -5.65 -4.34
CA VAL A 45 -4.91 -4.38 -3.60
C VAL A 45 -4.35 -4.58 -2.18
N GLY A 46 -4.66 -5.70 -1.54
CA GLY A 46 -4.08 -6.04 -0.23
C GLY A 46 -2.57 -6.19 -0.27
N ASN A 47 -2.02 -6.75 -1.36
CA ASN A 47 -0.58 -6.83 -1.57
C ASN A 47 0.01 -5.44 -1.85
N VAL A 48 -0.63 -4.60 -2.67
CA VAL A 48 -0.13 -3.24 -2.95
C VAL A 48 -0.12 -2.36 -1.70
N GLU A 49 -1.17 -2.41 -0.88
CA GLU A 49 -1.28 -1.63 0.36
C GLU A 49 -0.40 -2.17 1.50
N SER A 50 0.25 -3.32 1.31
CA SER A 50 1.16 -3.90 2.29
C SER A 50 2.59 -3.43 2.03
N LEU A 51 3.17 -2.73 3.00
CA LEU A 51 4.59 -2.35 2.98
C LEU A 51 5.52 -3.58 3.01
N LEU A 52 5.02 -4.74 3.45
CA LEU A 52 5.79 -6.00 3.46
C LEU A 52 5.81 -6.71 2.11
N GLN A 53 5.04 -6.22 1.14
CA GLN A 53 4.92 -6.83 -0.19
C GLN A 53 5.55 -5.90 -1.24
N PRO A 54 6.26 -6.48 -2.23
CA PRO A 54 6.93 -5.69 -3.25
C PRO A 54 5.96 -5.10 -4.28
N GLN A 55 4.73 -5.61 -4.39
CA GLN A 55 3.77 -5.14 -5.39
C GLN A 55 3.42 -3.66 -5.21
N LYS A 56 3.36 -2.93 -6.34
CA LYS A 56 2.95 -1.53 -6.41
C LYS A 56 1.97 -1.34 -7.58
N TYR A 57 1.25 -0.23 -7.57
CA TYR A 57 0.49 0.17 -8.75
C TYR A 57 1.46 0.50 -9.89
N GLY A 58 1.03 0.22 -11.11
CA GLY A 58 1.79 0.49 -12.32
C GLY A 58 0.89 1.24 -13.30
N THR A 59 1.41 1.64 -14.45
CA THR A 59 0.67 2.46 -15.42
C THR A 59 -0.68 1.87 -15.82
N ARG A 60 -0.74 0.56 -16.11
CA ARG A 60 -2.00 -0.17 -16.38
C ARG A 60 -3.00 -0.07 -15.24
N HIS A 61 -2.53 -0.04 -13.99
CA HIS A 61 -3.42 -0.01 -12.82
C HIS A 61 -4.12 1.35 -12.67
N ILE A 62 -3.55 2.45 -13.16
CA ILE A 62 -4.16 3.79 -13.07
C ILE A 62 -5.49 3.84 -13.82
N SER A 63 -5.54 3.33 -15.05
CA SER A 63 -6.79 3.29 -15.83
C SER A 63 -7.83 2.33 -15.22
N LEU A 64 -7.39 1.21 -14.65
CA LEU A 64 -8.27 0.27 -13.95
C LEU A 64 -8.85 0.86 -12.65
N LEU A 65 -8.04 1.60 -11.90
CA LEU A 65 -8.50 2.35 -10.73
C LEU A 65 -9.53 3.40 -11.16
N ALA A 66 -9.28 4.16 -12.23
CA ALA A 66 -10.19 5.21 -12.69
C ALA A 66 -11.56 4.64 -13.00
N LYS A 67 -11.57 3.51 -13.76
CA LYS A 67 -12.79 2.76 -14.06
C LYS A 67 -13.48 2.23 -12.79
N ALA A 68 -12.73 1.68 -11.85
CA ALA A 68 -13.29 1.14 -10.60
C ALA A 68 -13.92 2.21 -9.70
N PHE A 69 -13.33 3.41 -9.66
CA PHE A 69 -13.83 4.54 -8.87
C PHE A 69 -14.89 5.40 -9.58
N GLY A 70 -15.13 5.15 -10.87
CA GLY A 70 -16.06 5.90 -11.71
C GLY A 70 -15.54 7.29 -12.11
N TYR A 71 -14.22 7.44 -12.26
CA TYR A 71 -13.61 8.70 -12.66
C TYR A 71 -13.40 8.75 -14.17
N ASN A 72 -13.84 9.86 -14.79
CA ASN A 72 -13.67 10.13 -16.22
C ASN A 72 -12.28 10.70 -16.55
N SER A 73 -11.46 11.01 -15.53
CA SER A 73 -10.13 11.57 -15.67
C SER A 73 -9.25 11.13 -14.50
N ILE A 74 -7.95 10.97 -14.77
CA ILE A 74 -6.97 10.43 -13.82
C ILE A 74 -6.48 11.44 -12.79
N ASP A 75 -6.70 12.74 -13.01
CA ASP A 75 -6.37 13.82 -12.07
C ASP A 75 -7.00 13.55 -10.69
N LYS A 76 -8.22 13.02 -10.66
CA LYS A 76 -8.91 12.65 -9.41
C LYS A 76 -8.22 11.50 -8.66
N LEU A 77 -7.51 10.62 -9.35
CA LEU A 77 -6.69 9.55 -8.72
C LEU A 77 -5.33 10.04 -8.28
N LEU A 78 -4.80 11.05 -8.96
CA LEU A 78 -3.44 11.57 -8.77
C LEU A 78 -3.45 12.88 -7.97
N ASN A 79 -4.53 13.16 -7.25
CA ASN A 79 -4.68 14.37 -6.44
C ASN A 79 -3.98 14.24 -5.08
N PHE A 80 -2.66 14.12 -5.13
CA PHE A 80 -1.75 14.16 -3.99
C PHE A 80 -0.54 15.04 -4.33
N SER A 81 0.16 15.53 -3.30
CA SER A 81 1.32 16.39 -3.49
C SER A 81 2.37 15.70 -4.36
N THR A 82 2.88 16.42 -5.37
CA THR A 82 3.97 15.94 -6.22
C THR A 82 5.15 15.50 -5.34
N PRO A 83 5.67 14.28 -5.53
CA PRO A 83 6.86 13.80 -4.83
C PRO A 83 8.04 14.74 -5.02
N LYS A 84 8.85 14.92 -3.98
CA LYS A 84 10.05 15.75 -3.99
C LYS A 84 11.32 14.96 -4.27
N TYR A 85 11.29 13.65 -4.02
CA TYR A 85 12.42 12.75 -4.08
C TYR A 85 12.08 11.55 -4.98
N ASP A 86 13.08 10.95 -5.61
CA ASP A 86 12.89 9.72 -6.39
C ASP A 86 12.45 8.57 -5.45
N LYS A 87 13.18 8.39 -4.34
CA LYS A 87 12.98 7.30 -3.37
C LYS A 87 12.94 7.78 -1.94
N VAL A 88 12.30 6.98 -1.11
CA VAL A 88 12.25 7.14 0.36
C VAL A 88 12.61 5.84 1.07
N HIS A 89 13.28 5.98 2.21
CA HIS A 89 13.40 4.95 3.24
C HIS A 89 12.23 5.06 4.21
N ILE A 90 11.50 3.95 4.37
CA ILE A 90 10.38 3.81 5.29
C ILE A 90 10.81 2.86 6.39
N THR A 91 11.03 3.38 7.59
CA THR A 91 11.26 2.56 8.78
C THR A 91 9.91 2.11 9.32
N ILE A 92 9.71 0.79 9.38
CA ILE A 92 8.50 0.17 9.93
C ILE A 92 8.82 -0.69 11.14
N ARG A 93 7.91 -0.68 12.11
CA ARG A 93 7.85 -1.69 13.18
C ARG A 93 6.85 -2.76 12.76
N VAL A 94 7.29 -4.01 12.79
CA VAL A 94 6.45 -5.17 12.50
C VAL A 94 6.26 -5.97 13.77
N THR A 95 5.00 -6.08 14.23
CA THR A 95 4.63 -6.88 15.39
C THR A 95 3.93 -8.15 14.92
N SER A 96 4.52 -9.32 15.21
CA SER A 96 3.95 -10.63 14.92
C SER A 96 3.23 -11.20 16.14
N LYS A 97 1.94 -11.50 16.00
CA LYS A 97 1.18 -12.22 17.05
C LYS A 97 1.67 -13.67 17.09
N MET A 98 1.91 -14.22 18.27
CA MET A 98 2.21 -15.65 18.43
C MET A 98 0.91 -16.46 18.41
N ASN A 99 0.95 -17.67 17.85
CA ASN A 99 -0.14 -18.63 18.01
C ASN A 99 -0.05 -19.33 19.38
N SER A 100 -1.04 -20.16 19.71
CA SER A 100 -1.11 -20.95 20.96
C SER A 100 0.05 -21.93 21.15
N VAL A 101 0.82 -22.19 20.10
CA VAL A 101 1.97 -23.11 20.07
C VAL A 101 3.31 -22.34 20.05
N GLY A 102 3.28 -21.02 20.28
CA GLY A 102 4.48 -20.17 20.37
C GLY A 102 5.13 -19.81 19.02
N LEU A 103 4.55 -20.21 17.89
CA LEU A 103 5.03 -19.84 16.55
C LEU A 103 4.41 -18.51 16.06
N PRO A 104 5.11 -17.74 15.21
CA PRO A 104 4.53 -16.54 14.61
C PRO A 104 3.28 -16.86 13.80
N SER A 105 2.14 -16.27 14.17
CA SER A 105 0.90 -16.35 13.41
C SER A 105 1.01 -15.52 12.12
N ARG A 106 0.12 -15.79 11.15
CA ARG A 106 0.06 -15.03 9.88
C ARG A 106 -0.27 -13.54 10.07
N GLY A 107 -0.83 -13.15 11.21
CA GLY A 107 -1.21 -11.76 11.50
C GLY A 107 -0.01 -10.91 11.89
N LYS A 108 0.36 -9.96 11.03
CA LYS A 108 1.37 -8.94 11.29
C LYS A 108 0.71 -7.58 11.39
N VAL A 109 1.06 -6.81 12.43
CA VAL A 109 0.73 -5.39 12.53
C VAL A 109 1.95 -4.60 12.07
N VAL A 110 1.75 -3.65 11.17
CA VAL A 110 2.83 -2.82 10.62
C VAL A 110 2.56 -1.37 11.00
N GLU A 111 3.52 -0.72 11.63
CA GLU A 111 3.47 0.67 12.03
C GLU A 111 4.63 1.43 11.37
N VAL A 112 4.32 2.52 10.67
CA VAL A 112 5.35 3.40 10.09
C VAL A 112 5.92 4.28 11.20
N LYS A 113 7.25 4.27 11.36
CA LYS A 113 7.97 5.05 12.36
C LYS A 113 8.65 6.28 11.79
N LYS A 114 9.18 6.16 10.58
CA LYS A 114 9.91 7.24 9.91
C LYS A 114 9.82 7.06 8.40
N VAL A 115 9.73 8.19 7.68
CA VAL A 115 9.88 8.26 6.23
C VAL A 115 10.92 9.35 5.95
N GLU A 116 11.97 9.01 5.22
CA GLU A 116 13.07 9.92 4.91
C GLU A 116 13.53 9.73 3.45
N PRO A 117 14.02 10.79 2.77
CA PRO A 117 14.52 10.67 1.41
C PRO A 117 15.77 9.77 1.35
N VAL A 118 15.95 9.10 0.21
CA VAL A 118 17.24 8.50 -0.14
C VAL A 118 18.07 9.57 -0.84
N GLU A 119 19.26 9.84 -0.32
CA GLU A 119 20.24 10.75 -0.93
C GLU A 119 20.76 10.22 -2.28
#